data_AF-A0A4U5N3Z8-F1
#
_entry.id   AF-A0A4U5N3Z8-F1
#
_cell.length_a   1.000
_cell.length_b   1.000
_cell.length_c   1.000
_cell.angle_alpha   90.00
_cell.angle_beta   90.00
_cell.angle_gamma   90.00
#
_symmetry.space_group_name_H-M   'P 1'
#
loop_
_entity.id
_entity.type
_entity.pdbx_description
1 polymer ?
#
loop_
_entity_poly.entity_id
_entity_poly.type
_entity_poly.pdbx_seq_one_letter_code
_entity_poly.pdbx_strand_id
1 'polypeptide(L)'
;MRFKADISDHTSVEATKKLVMFMSKLNKRRCIIHATPDEFVLLNDSSTTRSYWVEVKLNPLEMFCDYEMSGLTPGQNEIFMDLSAADLSQALSGVETSIKMRLTKEGNVPHLGVRSENVTNSIPVTLLMSRHWKEFERSVPEELLLISIFMPSIKSVQRIIQSIKNIQAKHTIFAVNFKGQLEISARTDTSRFCAQIRDLGIDRTPNSRDAPEEAIIRTVLDTKHLHTFVSSIPNTFSYIKLAFYS
;
A
#
# COMPACT_ATOMS: atom_id res chain seq x y z
N MET A 1 5.05 13.74 -22.70
CA MET A 1 5.32 12.77 -21.62
C MET A 1 5.97 11.53 -22.19
N ARG A 2 7.02 11.02 -21.53
CA ARG A 2 7.65 9.73 -21.82
C ARG A 2 7.87 8.99 -20.51
N PHE A 3 7.74 7.66 -20.52
CA PHE A 3 7.98 6.83 -19.36
C PHE A 3 8.57 5.48 -19.79
N LYS A 4 9.63 5.08 -19.10
CA LYS A 4 10.41 3.88 -19.31
C LYS A 4 10.95 3.40 -17.97
N ALA A 5 10.65 2.13 -17.65
CA ALA A 5 11.15 1.47 -16.45
C ALA A 5 11.44 -0.01 -16.77
N ASP A 6 12.67 -0.47 -16.51
CA ASP A 6 13.09 -1.87 -16.66
C ASP A 6 13.54 -2.46 -15.33
N ILE A 7 13.15 -3.71 -15.11
CA ILE A 7 13.53 -4.51 -13.95
C ILE A 7 14.10 -5.81 -14.49
N SER A 8 15.32 -6.16 -14.07
CA SER A 8 15.99 -7.41 -14.47
C SER A 8 16.43 -8.28 -13.28
N ASP A 9 16.46 -7.72 -12.07
CA ASP A 9 16.76 -8.50 -10.86
C ASP A 9 15.54 -9.33 -10.45
N HIS A 10 15.75 -10.63 -10.21
CA HIS A 10 14.67 -11.57 -9.87
C HIS A 10 13.93 -11.17 -8.59
N THR A 11 14.64 -10.66 -7.58
CA THR A 11 14.02 -10.24 -6.30
C THR A 11 13.09 -9.05 -6.54
N SER A 12 13.52 -8.09 -7.34
CA SER A 12 12.77 -6.88 -7.71
C SER A 12 11.58 -7.21 -8.61
N VAL A 13 11.73 -8.13 -9.57
CA VAL A 13 10.62 -8.64 -10.40
C VAL A 13 9.55 -9.26 -9.52
N GLU A 14 9.93 -10.16 -8.61
CA GLU A 14 8.99 -10.84 -7.73
C GLU A 14 8.34 -9.90 -6.71
N ALA A 15 9.09 -8.93 -6.18
CA ALA A 15 8.56 -7.88 -5.31
C ALA A 15 7.51 -7.03 -6.05
N THR A 16 7.81 -6.58 -7.28
CA THR A 16 6.86 -5.82 -8.11
C THR A 16 5.57 -6.59 -8.33
N LYS A 17 5.68 -7.87 -8.73
CA LYS A 17 4.53 -8.75 -8.95
C LYS A 17 3.65 -8.86 -7.70
N LYS A 18 4.27 -9.08 -6.53
CA LYS A 18 3.56 -9.17 -5.24
C LYS A 18 2.87 -7.86 -4.86
N LEU A 19 3.52 -6.72 -5.08
CA LEU A 19 2.96 -5.40 -4.76
C LEU A 19 1.81 -5.03 -5.69
N VAL A 20 1.94 -5.25 -7.01
CA VAL A 20 0.84 -5.04 -7.95
C VAL A 20 -0.34 -5.96 -7.64
N MET A 21 -0.08 -7.24 -7.34
CA MET A 21 -1.12 -8.19 -6.96
C MET A 21 -1.83 -7.76 -5.66
N PHE A 22 -1.07 -7.24 -4.69
CA PHE A 22 -1.62 -6.64 -3.48
C PHE A 22 -2.58 -5.49 -3.80
N MET A 23 -2.14 -4.52 -4.62
CA MET A 23 -3.00 -3.40 -5.05
C MET A 23 -4.27 -3.89 -5.77
N SER A 24 -4.15 -4.90 -6.63
CA SER A 24 -5.27 -5.49 -7.35
C SER A 24 -6.31 -6.18 -6.45
N LYS A 25 -5.86 -6.88 -5.39
CA LYS A 25 -6.75 -7.47 -4.39
C LYS A 25 -7.56 -6.42 -3.64
N LEU A 26 -6.97 -5.25 -3.39
CA LEU A 26 -7.60 -4.13 -2.70
C LEU A 26 -8.60 -3.39 -3.59
N ASN A 27 -8.24 -3.10 -4.85
CA ASN A 27 -9.12 -2.44 -5.81
C ASN A 27 -8.80 -2.86 -7.24
N LYS A 28 -9.58 -3.82 -7.78
CA LYS A 28 -9.41 -4.31 -9.15
C LYS A 28 -9.53 -3.25 -10.23
N ARG A 29 -10.36 -2.22 -10.02
CA ARG A 29 -10.77 -1.28 -11.08
C ARG A 29 -9.77 -0.17 -11.31
N ARG A 30 -9.06 0.25 -10.27
CA ARG A 30 -8.25 1.46 -10.30
C ARG A 30 -6.96 1.28 -9.52
N CYS A 31 -5.85 1.52 -10.20
CA CYS A 31 -4.52 1.72 -9.64
C CYS A 31 -3.94 2.94 -10.34
N ILE A 32 -3.37 3.85 -9.56
CA ILE A 32 -2.69 5.03 -10.09
C ILE A 32 -1.20 4.79 -9.92
N ILE A 33 -0.47 4.89 -11.03
CA ILE A 33 0.98 4.96 -11.02
C ILE A 33 1.36 6.43 -11.05
N HIS A 34 2.03 6.90 -10.00
CA HIS A 34 2.66 8.21 -9.95
C HIS A 34 4.17 8.01 -10.11
N ALA A 35 4.69 8.52 -11.22
CA ALA A 35 6.11 8.46 -11.55
C ALA A 35 6.70 9.86 -11.43
N THR A 36 7.80 9.97 -10.71
CA THR A 36 8.71 11.15 -10.66
C THR A 36 10.14 10.66 -10.90
N PRO A 37 11.15 11.54 -11.03
CA PRO A 37 12.54 11.11 -11.08
C PRO A 37 13.00 10.32 -9.85
N ASP A 38 12.43 10.63 -8.68
CA ASP A 38 12.90 10.14 -7.38
C ASP A 38 12.01 9.07 -6.76
N GLU A 39 10.75 8.96 -7.19
CA GLU A 39 9.77 8.03 -6.65
C GLU A 39 8.96 7.35 -7.77
N PHE A 40 8.71 6.05 -7.59
CA PHE A 40 7.69 5.32 -8.33
C PHE A 40 6.64 4.83 -7.33
N VAL A 41 5.41 5.31 -7.47
CA VAL A 41 4.36 5.11 -6.47
C VAL A 41 3.16 4.40 -7.08
N LEU A 42 2.70 3.34 -6.41
CA LEU A 42 1.38 2.74 -6.67
C LEU A 42 0.39 3.24 -5.63
N LEU A 43 -0.73 3.78 -6.09
CA LEU A 43 -1.77 4.39 -5.27
C LEU A 43 -3.11 3.72 -5.55
N ASN A 44 -3.91 3.49 -4.52
CA ASN A 44 -5.34 3.27 -4.70
C ASN A 44 -6.09 4.56 -4.45
N ASP A 45 -7.14 4.81 -5.22
CA ASP A 45 -8.01 5.94 -4.96
C ASP A 45 -8.98 5.66 -3.80
N SER A 46 -8.96 6.52 -2.77
CA SER A 46 -9.89 6.49 -1.64
C SER A 46 -11.30 7.00 -1.97
N SER A 47 -11.54 7.54 -3.17
CA SER A 47 -12.87 8.03 -3.56
C SER A 47 -13.92 6.92 -3.66
N THR A 48 -13.47 5.67 -3.78
CA THR A 48 -14.36 4.51 -3.68
C THR A 48 -14.67 4.22 -2.21
N THR A 49 -15.88 3.74 -1.93
CA THR A 49 -16.49 3.38 -0.63
C THR A 49 -15.68 2.43 0.30
N ARG A 50 -14.40 2.19 0.03
CA ARG A 50 -13.46 1.37 0.81
C ARG A 50 -12.67 2.26 1.75
N SER A 51 -12.67 1.93 3.03
CA SER A 51 -12.21 2.78 4.13
C SER A 51 -10.68 2.87 4.30
N TYR A 52 -9.89 2.73 3.24
CA TYR A 52 -8.42 2.77 3.31
C TYR A 52 -7.78 3.40 2.06
N TRP A 53 -6.75 4.20 2.33
CA TRP A 53 -5.79 4.73 1.37
C TRP A 53 -4.49 3.95 1.51
N VAL A 54 -3.90 3.58 0.39
CA VAL A 54 -2.72 2.75 0.28
C VAL A 54 -1.81 3.36 -0.75
N GLU A 55 -0.59 3.59 -0.30
CA GLU A 55 0.52 4.08 -1.08
C GLU A 55 1.66 3.08 -0.96
N VAL A 56 2.19 2.65 -2.11
CA VAL A 56 3.39 1.81 -2.18
C VAL A 56 4.45 2.62 -2.91
N LYS A 57 5.42 3.13 -2.16
CA LYS A 57 6.55 3.88 -2.69
C LYS A 57 7.72 2.94 -2.98
N LEU A 58 8.27 3.04 -4.18
CA LEU A 58 9.48 2.36 -4.62
C LEU A 58 10.52 3.40 -4.98
N ASN A 59 11.75 3.21 -4.47
CA ASN A 59 12.91 4.00 -4.88
C ASN A 59 13.34 3.53 -6.29
N PRO A 60 13.27 4.37 -7.33
CA PRO A 60 13.61 3.94 -8.67
C PRO A 60 15.05 3.47 -8.82
N LEU A 61 15.99 4.07 -8.07
CA LEU A 61 17.43 3.74 -8.13
C LEU A 61 17.73 2.34 -7.57
N GLU A 62 16.92 1.86 -6.63
CA GLU A 62 17.07 0.53 -6.04
C GLU A 62 16.31 -0.52 -6.83
N MET A 63 15.22 -0.12 -7.49
CA MET A 63 14.24 -1.05 -8.06
C MET A 63 14.45 -1.33 -9.55
N PHE A 64 14.84 -0.32 -10.32
CA PHE A 64 14.91 -0.41 -11.78
C PHE A 64 16.36 -0.36 -12.24
N CYS A 65 16.71 -1.20 -13.21
CA CYS A 65 18.02 -1.12 -13.87
C CYS A 65 18.06 -0.01 -14.93
N ASP A 66 16.90 0.44 -15.41
CA ASP A 66 16.77 1.55 -16.34
C ASP A 66 15.45 2.27 -16.02
N TYR A 67 15.53 3.54 -15.66
CA TYR A 67 14.37 4.35 -15.32
C TYR A 67 14.51 5.73 -15.95
N GLU A 68 13.59 6.07 -16.85
CA GLU A 68 13.57 7.34 -17.57
C GLU A 68 12.13 7.83 -17.65
N MET A 69 11.92 9.07 -17.22
CA MET A 69 10.62 9.71 -17.33
C MET A 69 10.76 11.19 -17.68
N SER A 70 9.76 11.70 -18.38
CA SER A 70 9.60 13.14 -18.63
C SER A 70 8.13 13.51 -18.58
N GLY A 71 7.79 14.43 -17.70
CA GLY A 71 6.44 14.93 -17.49
C GLY A 71 5.96 15.86 -18.60
N LEU A 72 5.11 16.83 -18.22
CA LEU A 72 4.57 17.83 -19.14
C LEU A 72 5.56 18.97 -19.39
N THR A 73 6.18 19.46 -18.32
CA THR A 73 7.16 20.56 -18.34
C THR A 73 8.23 20.30 -17.27
N PRO A 74 9.38 20.99 -17.29
CA PRO A 74 10.38 20.86 -16.21
C PRO A 74 9.83 21.19 -14.81
N GLY A 75 8.87 22.11 -14.70
CA GLY A 75 8.21 22.45 -13.43
C GLY A 75 7.05 21.53 -13.06
N GLN A 76 6.64 20.63 -13.96
CA GLN A 76 5.61 19.60 -13.76
C GLN A 76 6.15 18.27 -14.29
N ASN A 77 7.30 17.87 -13.74
CA ASN A 77 8.04 16.69 -14.20
C ASN A 77 7.59 15.42 -13.47
N GLU A 78 6.30 15.16 -13.53
CA GLU A 78 5.66 13.98 -12.95
C GLU A 78 4.58 13.46 -13.90
N ILE A 79 4.25 12.17 -13.76
CA ILE A 79 3.24 11.50 -14.59
C ILE A 79 2.33 10.69 -13.68
N PHE A 80 1.03 10.96 -13.78
CA PHE A 80 -0.02 10.16 -13.15
C PHE A 80 -0.73 9.35 -14.22
N MET A 81 -0.61 8.02 -14.15
CA MET A 81 -1.27 7.06 -15.03
C MET A 81 -2.32 6.30 -14.24
N ASP A 82 -3.58 6.45 -14.63
CA ASP A 82 -4.70 5.73 -14.04
C ASP A 82 -5.08 4.53 -14.92
N LEU A 83 -5.11 3.34 -14.32
CA LEU A 83 -5.32 2.09 -15.04
C LEU A 83 -6.01 1.02 -14.19
N SER A 84 -6.45 -0.04 -14.85
CA SER A 84 -7.02 -1.22 -14.20
C SER A 84 -5.95 -1.98 -13.42
N ALA A 85 -6.12 -2.10 -12.10
CA ALA A 85 -5.22 -2.89 -11.25
C ALA A 85 -5.30 -4.40 -11.57
N ALA A 86 -6.47 -4.87 -12.02
CA ALA A 86 -6.65 -6.23 -12.48
C ALA A 86 -5.82 -6.51 -13.75
N ASP A 87 -5.87 -5.61 -14.72
CA ASP A 87 -5.14 -5.77 -15.98
C ASP A 87 -3.63 -5.65 -15.77
N LEU A 88 -3.18 -4.73 -14.90
CA LEU A 88 -1.77 -4.65 -14.52
C LEU A 88 -1.28 -5.92 -13.82
N SER A 89 -2.07 -6.45 -12.87
CA SER A 89 -1.72 -7.71 -12.20
C SER A 89 -1.71 -8.90 -13.15
N GLN A 90 -2.63 -8.95 -14.11
CA GLN A 90 -2.68 -10.00 -15.13
C GLN A 90 -1.52 -9.87 -16.11
N ALA A 91 -1.15 -8.66 -16.49
CA ALA A 91 -0.03 -8.41 -17.39
C ALA A 91 1.31 -8.87 -16.82
N LEU A 92 1.45 -8.87 -15.49
CA LEU A 92 2.64 -9.33 -14.78
C LEU A 92 2.60 -10.80 -14.36
N SER A 93 1.47 -11.50 -14.49
CA SER A 93 1.33 -12.87 -13.96
C SER A 93 2.24 -13.88 -14.67
N GLY A 94 2.46 -13.70 -15.97
CA GLY A 94 3.31 -14.57 -16.80
C GLY A 94 4.77 -14.14 -16.87
N VAL A 95 5.16 -13.06 -16.19
CA VAL A 95 6.54 -12.57 -16.23
C VAL A 95 7.43 -13.38 -15.31
N GLU A 96 8.56 -13.87 -15.83
CA GLU A 96 9.51 -14.72 -15.11
C GLU A 96 10.82 -13.98 -14.78
N THR A 97 11.46 -13.37 -15.77
CA THR A 97 12.85 -12.91 -15.67
C THR A 97 13.01 -11.40 -15.64
N SER A 98 12.23 -10.67 -16.42
CA SER A 98 12.36 -9.22 -16.53
C SER A 98 11.04 -8.54 -16.84
N ILE A 99 10.89 -7.30 -16.35
CA ILE A 99 9.72 -6.45 -16.61
C ILE A 99 10.21 -5.21 -17.34
N LYS A 100 9.66 -4.93 -18.52
CA LYS A 100 9.85 -3.67 -19.24
C LYS A 100 8.52 -2.94 -19.36
N MET A 101 8.41 -1.78 -18.71
CA MET A 101 7.24 -0.93 -18.73
C MET A 101 7.49 0.32 -19.56
N ARG A 102 6.62 0.60 -20.54
CA ARG A 102 6.73 1.77 -21.42
C ARG A 102 5.39 2.44 -21.59
N LEU A 103 5.36 3.76 -21.50
CA LEU A 103 4.20 4.53 -21.97
C LEU A 103 4.24 4.59 -23.49
N THR A 104 3.27 3.94 -24.14
CA THR A 104 3.11 3.88 -25.59
C THR A 104 1.80 4.56 -26.01
N LYS A 105 1.64 4.75 -27.32
CA LYS A 105 0.40 5.29 -27.90
C LYS A 105 -0.09 4.31 -28.96
N GLU A 106 -1.34 3.86 -28.80
CA GLU A 106 -2.04 3.07 -29.82
C GLU A 106 -3.18 3.93 -30.36
N GLY A 107 -3.08 4.33 -31.63
CA GLY A 107 -3.97 5.34 -32.20
C GLY A 107 -3.87 6.66 -31.44
N ASN A 108 -4.97 7.06 -30.76
CA ASN A 108 -5.05 8.25 -29.90
C ASN A 108 -5.13 7.94 -28.41
N VAL A 109 -5.02 6.67 -28.01
CA VAL A 109 -5.18 6.25 -26.62
C VAL A 109 -3.80 5.89 -26.03
N PRO A 110 -3.41 6.50 -24.89
CA PRO A 110 -2.17 6.13 -24.22
C PRO A 110 -2.31 4.76 -23.56
N HIS A 111 -1.24 3.97 -23.62
CA HIS A 111 -1.18 2.62 -23.06
C HIS A 111 0.11 2.43 -22.25
N LEU A 112 0.05 1.60 -21.23
CA LEU A 112 1.21 1.05 -20.55
C LEU A 112 1.53 -0.31 -21.18
N GLY A 113 2.58 -0.33 -22.00
CA GLY A 113 3.14 -1.56 -22.53
C GLY A 113 3.98 -2.27 -21.46
N VAL A 114 3.62 -3.51 -21.15
CA VAL A 114 4.35 -4.40 -20.23
C VAL A 114 4.92 -5.55 -21.05
N ARG A 115 6.26 -5.66 -21.10
CA ARG A 115 6.97 -6.66 -21.89
C ARG A 115 7.96 -7.48 -21.05
N SER A 116 8.04 -8.77 -21.37
CA SER A 116 9.07 -9.74 -20.96
C SER A 116 9.42 -10.57 -22.20
N GLU A 117 10.33 -11.52 -22.11
CA GLU A 117 10.69 -12.43 -23.22
C GLU A 117 9.46 -13.19 -23.76
N ASN A 118 8.55 -13.59 -22.87
CA ASN A 118 7.39 -14.43 -23.14
C ASN A 118 6.05 -13.69 -23.07
N VAL A 119 6.05 -12.41 -22.68
CA VAL A 119 4.84 -11.64 -22.39
C VAL A 119 4.89 -10.30 -23.11
N THR A 120 3.82 -9.96 -23.81
CA THR A 120 3.60 -8.61 -24.35
C THR A 120 2.15 -8.22 -24.11
N ASN A 121 1.94 -7.33 -23.15
CA ASN A 121 0.63 -6.77 -22.83
C ASN A 121 0.64 -5.26 -23.06
N SER A 122 -0.51 -4.72 -23.44
CA SER A 122 -0.74 -3.29 -23.57
C SER A 122 -1.99 -2.95 -22.79
N ILE A 123 -1.86 -2.10 -21.78
CA ILE A 123 -2.96 -1.75 -20.87
C ILE A 123 -3.38 -0.31 -21.16
N PRO A 124 -4.64 -0.04 -21.51
CA PRO A 124 -5.12 1.33 -21.67
C PRO A 124 -4.93 2.12 -20.37
N VAL A 125 -4.40 3.34 -20.47
CA VAL A 125 -4.22 4.23 -19.32
C VAL A 125 -4.92 5.57 -19.55
N THR A 126 -5.34 6.21 -18.48
CA THR A 126 -5.78 7.60 -18.48
C THR A 126 -4.69 8.46 -17.85
N LEU A 127 -4.16 9.42 -18.61
CA LEU A 127 -3.17 10.36 -18.09
C LEU A 127 -3.91 11.46 -17.32
N LEU A 128 -3.67 11.57 -16.01
CA LEU A 128 -4.39 12.52 -15.16
C LEU A 128 -3.82 13.92 -15.34
N MET A 129 -4.72 14.89 -15.53
CA MET A 129 -4.35 16.31 -15.65
C MET A 129 -3.87 16.87 -14.31
N SER A 130 -2.91 17.81 -14.36
CA SER A 130 -2.24 18.38 -13.17
C SER A 130 -3.16 19.00 -12.13
N ARG A 131 -4.31 19.53 -12.56
CA ARG A 131 -5.34 20.05 -11.63
C ARG A 131 -5.89 19.02 -10.65
N HIS A 132 -5.82 17.72 -10.95
CA HIS A 132 -6.33 16.65 -10.09
C HIS A 132 -5.24 16.00 -9.23
N TRP A 133 -3.95 16.34 -9.41
CA TRP A 133 -2.86 15.64 -8.72
C TRP A 133 -2.95 15.76 -7.19
N LYS A 134 -3.41 16.92 -6.70
CA LYS A 134 -3.64 17.16 -5.26
C LYS A 134 -4.65 16.21 -4.62
N GLU A 135 -5.53 15.58 -5.39
CA GLU A 135 -6.48 14.58 -4.87
C GLU A 135 -5.78 13.30 -4.43
N PHE A 136 -4.55 13.07 -4.90
CA PHE A 136 -3.75 11.89 -4.61
C PHE A 136 -2.61 12.15 -3.62
N GLU A 137 -2.49 13.40 -3.13
CA GLU A 137 -1.58 13.72 -2.04
C GLU A 137 -2.29 13.47 -0.71
N ARG A 138 -1.74 12.56 0.11
CA ARG A 138 -2.21 12.37 1.48
C ARG A 138 -1.09 12.68 2.46
N SER A 139 -1.09 13.90 2.96
CA SER A 139 -0.29 14.24 4.13
C SER A 139 -1.11 13.94 5.38
N VAL A 140 -0.66 12.95 6.17
CA VAL A 140 -1.09 12.85 7.57
C VAL A 140 -0.05 13.64 8.36
N PRO A 141 -0.40 14.80 8.95
CA PRO A 141 0.58 15.63 9.65
C PRO A 141 1.25 14.85 10.78
N GLU A 142 2.58 14.87 10.82
CA GLU A 142 3.35 14.17 11.86
C GLU A 142 3.02 14.70 13.26
N GLU A 143 2.55 15.95 13.37
CA GLU A 143 2.15 16.53 14.65
C GLU A 143 0.94 15.82 15.27
N LEU A 144 0.12 15.16 14.46
CA LEU A 144 -1.04 14.39 14.94
C LEU A 144 -0.65 12.99 15.42
N LEU A 145 0.59 12.53 15.20
CA LEU A 145 1.03 11.20 15.59
C LEU A 145 1.16 11.11 17.12
N LEU A 146 0.36 10.24 17.72
CA LEU A 146 0.34 10.02 19.18
C LEU A 146 1.36 8.96 19.60
N ILE A 147 1.31 7.79 18.97
CA ILE A 147 2.18 6.66 19.28
C ILE A 147 2.34 5.81 18.04
N SER A 148 3.48 5.14 17.96
CA SER A 148 3.68 4.10 16.98
C SER A 148 4.37 2.89 17.57
N ILE A 149 3.91 1.70 17.20
CA ILE A 149 4.32 0.43 17.77
C ILE A 149 4.76 -0.51 16.65
N PHE A 150 5.88 -1.20 16.86
CA PHE A 150 6.32 -2.25 15.94
C PHE A 150 5.37 -3.45 16.07
N MET A 151 4.88 -3.92 14.93
CA MET A 151 3.96 -5.05 14.89
C MET A 151 4.72 -6.37 14.87
N PRO A 152 4.14 -7.46 15.40
CA PRO A 152 4.67 -8.80 15.15
C PRO A 152 4.59 -9.14 13.65
N SER A 153 5.16 -10.28 13.26
CA SER A 153 5.15 -10.71 11.85
C SER A 153 3.75 -10.63 11.22
N ILE A 154 3.68 -10.21 9.96
CA ILE A 154 2.40 -10.06 9.25
C ILE A 154 1.57 -11.35 9.27
N LYS A 155 2.22 -12.52 9.22
CA LYS A 155 1.56 -13.83 9.31
C LYS A 155 0.81 -14.02 10.63
N SER A 156 1.36 -13.54 11.74
CA SER A 156 0.72 -13.59 13.04
C SER A 156 -0.50 -12.66 13.07
N VAL A 157 -0.35 -11.43 12.56
CA VAL A 157 -1.45 -10.46 12.47
C VAL A 157 -2.57 -11.01 11.58
N GLN A 158 -2.26 -11.57 10.42
CA GLN A 158 -3.21 -12.21 9.50
C GLN A 158 -4.02 -13.32 10.20
N ARG A 159 -3.35 -14.19 10.98
CA ARG A 159 -4.02 -15.25 11.75
C ARG A 159 -4.99 -14.67 12.80
N ILE A 160 -4.56 -13.64 13.52
CA ILE A 160 -5.40 -12.97 14.54
C ILE A 160 -6.65 -12.37 13.87
N ILE A 161 -6.48 -11.58 12.80
CA ILE A 161 -7.60 -10.95 12.11
C ILE A 161 -8.52 -11.99 11.45
N GLN A 162 -7.98 -13.11 10.96
CA GLN A 162 -8.78 -14.21 10.45
C GLN A 162 -9.65 -14.85 11.55
N SER A 163 -9.11 -15.07 12.75
CA SER A 163 -9.88 -15.59 13.89
C SER A 163 -11.01 -14.63 14.30
N ILE A 164 -10.74 -13.32 14.30
CA ILE A 164 -11.76 -12.30 14.57
C ILE A 164 -12.86 -12.32 13.50
N LYS A 165 -12.51 -12.46 12.23
CA LYS A 165 -13.49 -12.61 11.14
C LYS A 165 -14.34 -13.88 11.31
N ASN A 166 -13.75 -14.98 11.77
CA ASN A 166 -14.46 -16.27 11.93
C ASN A 166 -15.56 -16.19 13.01
N ILE A 167 -15.36 -15.41 14.08
CA ILE A 167 -16.42 -15.14 15.07
C ILE A 167 -17.43 -14.09 14.59
N GLN A 168 -17.33 -13.62 13.34
CA GLN A 168 -18.21 -12.66 12.69
C GLN A 168 -18.33 -11.31 13.41
N ALA A 169 -17.29 -10.89 14.13
CA ALA A 169 -17.27 -9.59 14.78
C ALA A 169 -17.22 -8.47 13.74
N LYS A 170 -18.16 -7.51 13.82
CA LYS A 170 -18.24 -6.38 12.89
C LYS A 170 -17.09 -5.38 13.09
N HIS A 171 -16.63 -5.22 14.33
CA HIS A 171 -15.61 -4.25 14.70
C HIS A 171 -14.42 -4.93 15.37
N THR A 172 -13.22 -4.52 14.97
CA THR A 172 -11.95 -4.89 15.60
C THR A 172 -11.38 -3.68 16.30
N ILE A 173 -11.00 -3.84 17.56
CA ILE A 173 -10.41 -2.81 18.41
C ILE A 173 -8.91 -3.07 18.47
N PHE A 174 -8.13 -2.03 18.20
CA PHE A 174 -6.69 -1.99 18.52
C PHE A 174 -6.51 -1.04 19.69
N ALA A 175 -5.88 -1.51 20.75
CA ALA A 175 -5.53 -0.71 21.90
C ALA A 175 -4.04 -0.88 22.21
N VAL A 176 -3.33 0.22 22.36
CA VAL A 176 -1.89 0.23 22.65
C VAL A 176 -1.60 1.09 23.85
N ASN A 177 -0.52 0.78 24.55
CA ASN A 177 0.03 1.65 25.58
C ASN A 177 1.52 1.96 25.31
N PHE A 178 2.06 2.86 26.11
CA PHE A 178 3.44 3.31 26.02
C PHE A 178 4.44 2.38 26.73
N LYS A 179 4.01 1.15 27.10
CA LYS A 179 4.86 0.03 27.58
C LYS A 179 5.10 -1.03 26.49
N GLY A 180 4.66 -0.78 25.25
CA GLY A 180 4.82 -1.76 24.17
C GLY A 180 3.85 -2.93 24.24
N GLN A 181 2.66 -2.70 24.81
CA GLN A 181 1.58 -3.69 24.82
C GLN A 181 0.54 -3.32 23.77
N LEU A 182 0.19 -4.31 22.93
CA LEU A 182 -0.86 -4.21 21.92
C LEU A 182 -1.95 -5.23 22.24
N GLU A 183 -3.17 -4.75 22.39
CA GLU A 183 -4.38 -5.57 22.41
C GLU A 183 -5.10 -5.47 21.06
N ILE A 184 -5.41 -6.62 20.47
CA ILE A 184 -6.31 -6.75 19.33
C ILE A 184 -7.53 -7.55 19.81
N SER A 185 -8.67 -6.88 19.94
CA SER A 185 -9.87 -7.48 20.51
C SER A 185 -11.12 -7.22 19.66
N ALA A 186 -12.08 -8.11 19.80
CA ALA A 186 -13.36 -8.03 19.11
C ALA A 186 -14.44 -8.73 19.92
N ARG A 187 -15.69 -8.29 19.78
CA ARG A 187 -16.82 -8.82 20.53
C ARG A 187 -18.06 -8.96 19.65
N THR A 188 -18.78 -10.05 19.87
CA THR A 188 -20.15 -10.28 19.41
C THR A 188 -21.04 -10.53 20.62
N ASP A 189 -22.32 -10.80 20.38
CA ASP A 189 -23.27 -11.14 21.46
C ASP A 189 -22.95 -12.49 22.11
N THR A 190 -22.34 -13.40 21.36
CA THR A 190 -22.08 -14.78 21.79
C THR A 190 -20.62 -15.08 22.09
N SER A 191 -19.68 -14.21 21.70
CA SER A 191 -18.25 -14.50 21.80
C SER A 191 -17.41 -13.25 21.97
N ARG A 192 -16.26 -13.41 22.64
CA ARG A 192 -15.23 -12.39 22.75
C ARG A 192 -13.91 -12.98 22.31
N PHE A 193 -13.20 -12.24 21.46
CA PHE A 193 -11.83 -12.53 21.10
C PHE A 193 -10.93 -11.44 21.70
N CYS A 194 -9.80 -11.83 22.28
CA CYS A 194 -8.78 -10.92 22.76
C CYS A 194 -7.40 -11.55 22.57
N ALA A 195 -6.54 -10.89 21.81
CA ALA A 195 -5.13 -11.23 21.70
C ALA A 195 -4.31 -10.09 22.30
N GLN A 196 -3.45 -10.41 23.27
CA GLN A 196 -2.52 -9.46 23.86
C GLN A 196 -1.10 -9.83 23.44
N ILE A 197 -0.39 -8.85 22.90
CA ILE A 197 1.00 -8.96 22.48
C ILE A 197 1.79 -7.96 23.31
N ARG A 198 2.90 -8.41 23.89
CA ARG A 198 3.74 -7.63 24.81
C ARG A 198 5.14 -7.51 24.25
N ASP A 199 5.95 -6.66 24.88
CA ASP A 199 7.36 -6.48 24.60
C ASP A 199 7.64 -6.00 23.16
N LEU A 200 6.71 -5.19 22.61
CA LEU A 200 6.88 -4.56 21.31
C LEU A 200 7.66 -3.25 21.44
N GLY A 201 8.52 -2.97 20.47
CA GLY A 201 9.19 -1.67 20.37
C GLY A 201 8.18 -0.55 20.13
N ILE A 202 8.44 0.63 20.68
CA ILE A 202 7.63 1.83 20.48
C ILE A 202 8.50 2.99 20.04
N ASP A 203 7.94 3.85 19.18
CA ASP A 203 8.49 5.17 18.92
C ASP A 203 7.49 6.20 19.44
N ARG A 204 7.91 6.94 20.48
CA ARG A 204 7.15 8.07 21.03
C ARG A 204 7.44 9.32 20.22
N THR A 205 6.40 10.10 19.95
CA THR A 205 6.55 11.42 19.36
C THR A 205 6.85 12.45 20.44
N PRO A 206 7.38 13.63 20.08
CA PRO A 206 7.54 14.73 21.03
C PRO A 206 6.25 15.04 21.80
N ASN A 207 5.09 14.92 21.12
CA ASN A 207 3.77 15.24 21.66
C ASN A 207 3.24 14.22 22.69
N SER A 208 3.88 13.06 22.81
CA SER A 208 3.47 12.00 23.75
C SER A 208 4.55 11.62 24.76
N ARG A 209 5.61 12.44 24.91
CA ARG A 209 6.68 12.16 25.87
C ARG A 209 6.19 12.16 27.32
N ASP A 210 5.33 13.10 27.66
CA ASP A 210 4.80 13.27 29.03
C ASP A 210 3.57 12.39 29.30
N ALA A 211 3.12 11.62 28.32
CA ALA A 211 1.98 10.72 28.50
C ALA A 211 2.32 9.63 29.52
N PRO A 212 1.42 9.32 30.47
CA PRO A 212 1.62 8.20 31.40
C PRO A 212 1.84 6.89 30.65
N GLU A 213 2.74 6.05 31.13
CA GLU A 213 3.08 4.81 30.41
C GLU A 213 1.87 3.87 30.22
N GLU A 214 0.92 3.95 31.14
CA GLU A 214 -0.29 3.13 31.19
C GLU A 214 -1.45 3.73 30.38
N ALA A 215 -1.28 4.94 29.83
CA ALA A 215 -2.29 5.55 28.98
C ALA A 215 -2.54 4.66 27.76
N ILE A 216 -3.82 4.36 27.53
CA ILE A 216 -4.27 3.49 26.45
C ILE A 216 -4.79 4.35 25.31
N ILE A 217 -4.19 4.20 24.14
CA ILE A 217 -4.69 4.76 22.88
C ILE A 217 -5.42 3.66 22.14
N ARG A 218 -6.66 3.93 21.71
CA ARG A 218 -7.53 2.94 21.08
C ARG A 218 -8.10 3.45 19.77
N THR A 219 -8.26 2.53 18.81
CA THR A 219 -9.02 2.76 17.58
C THR A 219 -9.91 1.57 17.26
N VAL A 220 -10.98 1.82 16.51
CA VAL A 220 -11.97 0.81 16.12
C VAL A 220 -12.06 0.80 14.60
N LEU A 221 -11.86 -0.37 14.00
CA LEU A 221 -11.89 -0.57 12.56
C LEU A 221 -12.98 -1.57 12.18
N ASP A 222 -13.54 -1.41 10.98
CA ASP A 222 -14.43 -2.41 10.39
C ASP A 222 -13.64 -3.69 10.07
N THR A 223 -14.08 -4.82 10.62
CA THR A 223 -13.36 -6.10 10.50
C THR A 223 -13.30 -6.59 9.05
N LYS A 224 -14.32 -6.32 8.22
CA LYS A 224 -14.34 -6.79 6.84
C LYS A 224 -13.31 -6.03 6.00
N HIS A 225 -13.22 -4.72 6.15
CA HIS A 225 -12.23 -3.90 5.46
C HIS A 225 -10.81 -4.19 5.97
N LEU A 226 -10.63 -4.27 7.28
CA LEU A 226 -9.35 -4.63 7.90
C LEU A 226 -8.86 -6.01 7.43
N HIS A 227 -9.74 -7.01 7.44
CA HIS A 227 -9.40 -8.35 6.96
C HIS A 227 -8.97 -8.33 5.50
N THR A 228 -9.72 -7.63 4.64
CA THR A 228 -9.39 -7.50 3.20
C THR A 228 -8.00 -6.89 3.02
N PHE A 229 -7.69 -5.84 3.80
CA PHE A 229 -6.40 -5.18 3.74
C PHE A 229 -5.27 -6.09 4.24
N VAL A 230 -5.33 -6.53 5.50
CA VAL A 230 -4.27 -7.30 6.17
C VAL A 230 -4.00 -8.65 5.50
N SER A 231 -5.04 -9.35 5.02
CA SER A 231 -4.86 -10.62 4.31
C SER A 231 -4.23 -10.47 2.92
N SER A 232 -4.26 -9.26 2.36
CA SER A 232 -3.67 -8.99 1.05
C SER A 232 -2.20 -8.59 1.14
N ILE A 233 -1.71 -8.12 2.30
CA ILE A 233 -0.34 -7.67 2.50
C ILE A 233 0.65 -8.81 2.19
N PRO A 234 1.62 -8.62 1.27
CA PRO A 234 2.62 -9.63 0.97
C PRO A 234 3.62 -9.78 2.13
N ASN A 235 4.14 -10.99 2.32
CA ASN A 235 5.17 -11.28 3.32
C ASN A 235 6.58 -10.92 2.78
N THR A 236 6.74 -9.66 2.38
CA THR A 236 7.98 -9.10 1.81
C THR A 236 8.53 -7.91 2.59
N PHE A 237 7.78 -7.38 3.57
CA PHE A 237 8.21 -6.24 4.37
C PHE A 237 9.14 -6.68 5.51
N SER A 238 10.24 -5.93 5.70
CA SER A 238 11.22 -6.17 6.77
C SER A 238 10.66 -5.90 8.16
N TYR A 239 9.79 -4.91 8.28
CA TYR A 239 9.08 -4.58 9.52
C TYR A 239 7.72 -3.97 9.20
N ILE A 240 6.85 -3.92 10.22
CA ILE A 240 5.55 -3.27 10.14
C ILE A 240 5.39 -2.41 11.38
N LYS A 241 4.84 -1.22 11.19
CA LYS A 241 4.60 -0.25 12.25
C LYS A 241 3.14 0.17 12.22
N LEU A 242 2.48 0.12 13.36
CA LEU A 242 1.11 0.62 13.52
C LEU A 242 1.19 1.97 14.23
N ALA A 243 0.70 3.01 13.56
CA ALA A 243 0.70 4.38 14.04
C ALA A 243 -0.72 4.84 14.38
N PHE A 244 -0.87 5.51 15.52
CA PHE A 244 -2.13 6.10 15.97
C PHE A 244 -2.02 7.60 15.91
N TYR A 245 -3.01 8.24 15.29
CA TYR A 245 -3.10 9.69 15.16
C TYR A 245 -4.29 10.22 15.96
N SER A 246 -4.22 11.49 16.39
CA SER A 246 -5.29 12.19 17.14
C SER A 246 -6.52 12.48 16.31
#